data_AF-A0A4Q3W3K6-F1
#
_entry.id   AF-A0A4Q3W3K6-F1
#
_cell.length_a   1.000
_cell.length_b   1.000
_cell.length_c   1.000
_cell.angle_alpha   90.00
_cell.angle_beta   90.00
_cell.angle_gamma   90.00
#
_symmetry.space_group_name_H-M   'P 1'
#
loop_
_entity.id
_entity.type
_entity.pdbx_description
1 polymer ?
#
loop_
_entity_poly.entity_id
_entity_poly.type
_entity_poly.pdbx_seq_one_letter_code
_entity_poly.pdbx_strand_id
1 'polypeptide(L)'
;MTLFERLPLAEAMPRLVEGSLRPVSGPLAALAEEATAGLSPAKQALVWLYVDDLERAHNLCQDDSSEMGSYLHAIVHRREGDFSNARYWLMRAGVLADAESRSLLDAVKVTRDDQPELLSRQRNEWKKLWETA
;
A
#
# COMPACT_ATOMS: atom_id res chain seq x y z
N MET A 1 -22.10 4.55 6.73
CA MET A 1 -21.36 3.40 6.17
C MET A 1 -19.90 3.82 6.09
N THR A 2 -19.02 3.03 6.68
CA THR A 2 -17.58 3.29 6.74
C THR A 2 -16.89 2.91 5.43
N LEU A 3 -15.63 3.32 5.26
CA LEU A 3 -14.80 2.92 4.12
C LEU A 3 -14.76 1.39 3.95
N PHE A 4 -14.47 0.64 5.01
CA PHE A 4 -14.28 -0.81 4.96
C PHE A 4 -15.58 -1.59 4.73
N GLU A 5 -16.73 -1.02 5.10
CA GLU A 5 -18.04 -1.57 4.74
C GLU A 5 -18.36 -1.32 3.25
N ARG A 6 -17.97 -0.14 2.73
CA ARG A 6 -18.24 0.25 1.34
C ARG A 6 -17.32 -0.44 0.33
N LEU A 7 -16.07 -0.67 0.71
CA LEU A 7 -15.05 -1.32 -0.09
C LEU A 7 -14.42 -2.42 0.78
N PRO A 8 -14.93 -3.67 0.72
CA PRO A 8 -14.34 -4.79 1.44
C PRO A 8 -12.91 -5.09 0.96
N LEU A 9 -12.06 -5.67 1.83
CA LEU A 9 -10.64 -5.90 1.52
C LEU A 9 -10.45 -6.80 0.28
N ALA A 10 -11.39 -7.70 0.01
CA ALA A 10 -11.38 -8.57 -1.18
C ALA A 10 -11.54 -7.79 -2.50
N GLU A 11 -12.10 -6.59 -2.45
CA GLU A 11 -12.31 -5.69 -3.60
C GLU A 11 -11.29 -4.55 -3.62
N ALA A 12 -10.70 -4.21 -2.47
CA ALA A 12 -9.63 -3.21 -2.35
C ALA A 12 -8.36 -3.62 -3.09
N MET A 13 -7.55 -2.63 -3.50
CA MET A 13 -6.30 -2.83 -4.23
C MET A 13 -6.43 -3.86 -5.36
N PRO A 14 -7.34 -3.64 -6.34
CA PRO A 14 -7.64 -4.62 -7.39
C PRO A 14 -6.49 -4.88 -8.36
N ARG A 15 -5.44 -4.05 -8.34
CA ARG A 15 -4.26 -4.15 -9.19
C ARG A 15 -3.00 -4.33 -8.35
N LEU A 16 -2.09 -5.17 -8.82
CA LEU A 16 -0.73 -5.29 -8.26
C LEU A 16 0.10 -4.04 -8.57
N VAL A 17 0.01 -3.58 -9.82
CA VAL A 17 0.60 -2.32 -10.28
C VAL A 17 -0.53 -1.40 -10.71
N GLU A 18 -0.73 -0.33 -9.96
CA GLU A 18 -1.63 0.76 -10.32
C GLU A 18 -0.91 1.67 -11.32
N GLY A 19 -1.42 1.71 -12.55
CA GLY A 19 -0.84 2.51 -13.63
C GLY A 19 -1.22 3.98 -13.58
N SER A 20 -2.15 4.35 -12.69
CA SER A 20 -2.63 5.71 -12.50
C SER A 20 -2.13 6.28 -11.17
N LEU A 21 -1.19 7.23 -11.25
CA LEU A 21 -0.83 8.08 -10.10
C LEU A 21 -1.93 9.11 -9.76
N ARG A 22 -3.11 9.03 -10.37
CA ARG A 22 -4.18 10.01 -10.11
C ARG A 22 -4.83 9.73 -8.77
N PRO A 23 -5.01 10.77 -7.93
CA PRO A 23 -5.77 10.64 -6.71
C PRO A 23 -7.18 10.12 -6.95
N VAL A 24 -7.65 9.31 -5.99
CA VAL A 24 -9.05 8.92 -5.91
C VAL A 24 -9.90 10.17 -5.67
N SER A 25 -11.09 10.23 -6.25
CA SER A 25 -12.00 11.37 -6.11
C SER A 25 -13.41 10.92 -5.75
N GLY A 26 -14.25 11.88 -5.36
CA GLY A 26 -15.67 11.63 -5.08
C GLY A 26 -15.92 10.88 -3.76
N PRO A 27 -17.00 10.08 -3.67
CA PRO A 27 -17.44 9.48 -2.42
C PRO A 27 -16.42 8.56 -1.75
N LEU A 28 -15.62 7.83 -2.53
CA LEU A 28 -14.60 6.93 -1.97
C LEU A 28 -13.46 7.73 -1.33
N ALA A 29 -13.06 8.85 -1.94
CA ALA A 29 -12.07 9.75 -1.36
C ALA A 29 -12.56 10.34 -0.04
N ALA A 30 -13.79 10.83 0.02
CA ALA A 30 -14.37 11.37 1.26
C ALA A 30 -14.41 10.33 2.39
N LEU A 31 -14.80 9.09 2.09
CA LEU A 31 -14.79 8.00 3.07
C LEU A 31 -13.36 7.66 3.54
N ALA A 32 -12.37 7.74 2.65
CA ALA A 32 -10.97 7.55 3.02
C ALA A 32 -10.47 8.69 3.92
N GLU A 33 -10.79 9.95 3.61
CA GLU A 33 -10.47 11.11 4.46
C GLU A 33 -11.06 10.94 5.86
N GLU A 34 -12.34 10.60 5.96
CA GLU A 34 -12.99 10.30 7.24
C GLU A 34 -12.30 9.14 7.97
N ALA A 35 -11.95 8.06 7.26
CA ALA A 35 -11.27 6.92 7.84
C ALA A 35 -9.85 7.25 8.33
N THR A 36 -9.17 8.23 7.74
CA THR A 36 -7.84 8.68 8.19
C THR A 36 -7.87 9.51 9.48
N ALA A 37 -9.03 10.05 9.87
CA ALA A 37 -9.14 10.97 10.98
C ALA A 37 -8.68 10.34 12.31
N GLY A 38 -7.71 10.98 12.95
CA GLY A 38 -7.17 10.54 14.25
C GLY A 38 -6.23 9.34 14.20
N LEU A 39 -5.88 8.84 13.00
CA LEU A 39 -4.92 7.74 12.83
C LEU A 39 -3.47 8.23 12.83
N SER A 40 -2.53 7.34 13.14
CA SER A 40 -1.09 7.58 12.95
C SER A 40 -0.76 7.78 11.46
N PRO A 41 0.31 8.52 11.09
CA PRO A 41 0.70 8.71 9.69
C PRO A 41 0.82 7.39 8.91
N ALA A 42 1.39 6.35 9.51
CA ALA A 42 1.48 5.01 8.93
C ALA A 42 0.10 4.42 8.59
N LYS A 43 -0.89 4.54 9.50
CA LYS A 43 -2.25 4.07 9.24
C LYS A 43 -2.99 4.94 8.23
N GLN A 44 -2.73 6.24 8.20
CA GLN A 44 -3.27 7.11 7.14
C GLN A 44 -2.74 6.67 5.77
N ALA A 45 -1.44 6.39 5.65
CA ALA A 45 -0.85 5.89 4.41
C ALA A 45 -1.43 4.52 4.00
N LEU A 46 -1.70 3.62 4.96
CA LEU A 46 -2.40 2.37 4.69
C LEU A 46 -3.83 2.59 4.16
N VAL A 47 -4.58 3.56 4.70
CA VAL A 47 -5.92 3.90 4.16
C VAL A 47 -5.83 4.39 2.72
N TRP A 48 -4.85 5.24 2.40
CA TRP A 48 -4.66 5.73 1.03
C TRP A 48 -4.21 4.62 0.07
N LEU A 49 -3.31 3.74 0.51
CA LEU A 49 -2.95 2.52 -0.22
C LEU A 49 -4.17 1.63 -0.49
N TYR A 50 -5.09 1.50 0.47
CA TYR A 50 -6.27 0.64 0.36
C TYR A 50 -7.21 1.03 -0.79
N VAL A 51 -7.29 2.34 -1.07
CA VAL A 51 -8.12 2.89 -2.14
C VAL A 51 -7.34 3.18 -3.43
N ASP A 52 -6.06 2.79 -3.51
CA ASP A 52 -5.16 3.01 -4.66
C ASP A 52 -4.79 4.49 -4.88
N ASP A 53 -4.88 5.32 -3.85
CA ASP A 53 -4.38 6.69 -3.89
C ASP A 53 -2.89 6.73 -3.53
N LEU A 54 -2.07 6.35 -4.51
CA LEU A 54 -0.63 6.23 -4.32
C LEU A 54 0.05 7.57 -4.02
N GLU A 55 -0.44 8.68 -4.56
CA GLU A 55 0.13 10.02 -4.32
C GLU A 55 -0.01 10.42 -2.84
N ARG A 56 -1.20 10.29 -2.25
CA ARG A 56 -1.41 10.62 -0.83
C ARG A 56 -0.67 9.67 0.10
N ALA A 57 -0.63 8.38 -0.24
CA ALA A 57 0.18 7.41 0.50
C ALA A 57 1.68 7.75 0.43
N HIS A 58 2.20 8.06 -0.76
CA HIS A 58 3.59 8.42 -1.00
C HIS A 58 4.00 9.63 -0.15
N ASN A 59 3.21 10.70 -0.15
CA ASN A 59 3.51 11.91 0.60
C ASN A 59 3.64 11.65 2.11
N LEU A 60 2.75 10.83 2.67
CA LEU A 60 2.85 10.43 4.09
C LEU A 60 4.09 9.59 4.37
N CYS A 61 4.46 8.68 3.46
CA CYS A 61 5.66 7.85 3.59
C CYS A 61 6.95 8.67 3.42
N GLN A 62 6.91 9.72 2.60
CA GLN A 62 8.05 10.61 2.32
C GLN A 62 8.45 11.40 3.56
N ASP A 63 7.47 11.76 4.41
CA ASP A 63 7.68 12.50 5.65
C ASP A 63 8.02 11.60 6.85
N ASP A 64 7.85 10.27 6.72
CA ASP A 64 8.12 9.29 7.77
C ASP A 64 9.47 8.58 7.56
N SER A 65 10.49 8.99 8.31
CA SER A 65 11.83 8.40 8.27
C SER A 65 11.99 7.08 9.03
N SER A 66 10.92 6.51 9.59
CA SER A 66 10.96 5.26 10.33
C SER A 66 11.11 4.03 9.43
N GLU A 67 11.34 2.86 10.04
CA GLU A 67 11.31 1.58 9.32
C GLU A 67 9.92 1.30 8.73
N MET A 68 8.84 1.70 9.43
CA MET A 68 7.45 1.56 8.95
C MET A 68 7.20 2.48 7.75
N GLY A 69 7.58 3.76 7.85
CA GLY A 69 7.51 4.70 6.73
C GLY A 69 8.25 4.17 5.50
N SER A 70 9.48 3.67 5.70
CA SER A 70 10.26 3.04 4.64
C SER A 70 9.57 1.81 4.03
N TYR A 71 8.92 0.97 4.84
CA TYR A 71 8.22 -0.20 4.34
C TYR A 71 6.98 0.17 3.52
N LEU A 72 6.16 1.11 4.00
CA LEU A 72 5.00 1.60 3.26
C LEU A 72 5.43 2.28 1.96
N HIS A 73 6.54 3.04 1.97
CA HIS A 73 7.13 3.64 0.77
C HIS A 73 7.51 2.57 -0.26
N ALA A 74 8.04 1.43 0.20
CA ALA A 74 8.37 0.32 -0.66
C ALA A 74 7.13 -0.30 -1.32
N ILE A 75 6.03 -0.43 -0.58
CA ILE A 75 4.75 -0.91 -1.11
C ILE A 75 4.22 0.07 -2.15
N VAL A 76 4.21 1.38 -1.86
CA VAL A 76 3.81 2.43 -2.81
C VAL A 76 4.55 2.25 -4.13
N HIS A 77 5.88 2.26 -4.15
CA HIS A 77 6.63 2.12 -5.39
C HIS A 77 6.47 0.77 -6.09
N ARG A 78 6.27 -0.33 -5.35
CA ARG A 78 5.93 -1.62 -5.96
C ARG A 78 4.63 -1.50 -6.75
N ARG A 79 3.64 -0.79 -6.18
CA ARG A 79 2.36 -0.53 -6.81
C ARG A 79 2.44 0.49 -7.94
N GLU A 80 3.36 1.44 -7.92
CA GLU A 80 3.64 2.33 -9.07
C GLU A 80 4.38 1.62 -10.22
N GLY A 81 4.96 0.44 -9.95
CA GLY A 81 5.82 -0.27 -10.89
C GLY A 81 7.28 0.19 -10.88
N ASP A 82 7.67 1.05 -9.94
CA ASP A 82 9.06 1.44 -9.69
C ASP A 82 9.76 0.42 -8.77
N PHE A 83 10.02 -0.75 -9.33
CA PHE A 83 10.59 -1.87 -8.57
C PHE A 83 12.00 -1.60 -8.04
N SER A 84 12.74 -0.68 -8.67
CA SER A 84 14.09 -0.32 -8.22
C SER A 84 14.02 0.51 -6.93
N ASN A 85 13.14 1.51 -6.86
CA ASN A 85 12.91 2.26 -5.63
C ASN A 85 12.21 1.42 -4.57
N ALA A 86 11.24 0.58 -4.95
CA ALA A 86 10.62 -0.36 -4.01
C ALA A 86 11.66 -1.23 -3.30
N ARG A 87 12.64 -1.77 -4.05
CA ARG A 87 13.73 -2.56 -3.46
C ARG A 87 14.62 -1.73 -2.53
N TYR A 88 14.95 -0.49 -2.90
CA TYR A 88 15.72 0.41 -2.06
C TYR A 88 15.02 0.65 -0.72
N TRP A 89 13.72 0.93 -0.74
CA TRP A 89 12.94 1.18 0.47
C TRP A 89 12.70 -0.09 1.31
N LEU A 90 12.53 -1.28 0.71
CA LEU A 90 12.53 -2.54 1.47
C LEU A 90 13.84 -2.78 2.21
N MET A 91 14.98 -2.35 1.66
CA MET A 91 16.27 -2.43 2.35
C MET A 91 16.31 -1.46 3.54
N ARG A 92 15.73 -0.26 3.39
CA ARG A 92 15.63 0.75 4.46
C ARG A 92 14.67 0.35 5.58
N ALA A 93 13.63 -0.42 5.26
CA ALA A 93 12.70 -1.01 6.22
C ALA A 93 13.34 -2.10 7.11
N GLY A 94 14.56 -2.54 6.80
CA GLY A 94 15.34 -3.45 7.63
C GLY A 94 14.62 -4.78 7.89
N VAL A 95 14.49 -5.13 9.17
CA VAL A 95 13.89 -6.40 9.62
C VAL A 95 12.36 -6.39 9.57
N LEU A 96 11.74 -5.23 9.44
CA LEU A 96 10.28 -5.10 9.38
C LEU A 96 9.74 -5.61 8.04
N ALA A 97 10.47 -5.37 6.96
CA ALA A 97 10.23 -6.05 5.69
C ALA A 97 10.68 -7.51 5.84
N ASP A 98 9.76 -8.46 5.70
CA ASP A 98 10.06 -9.89 5.83
C ASP A 98 10.40 -10.53 4.47
N ALA A 99 10.63 -11.85 4.46
CA ALA A 99 10.96 -12.58 3.24
C ALA A 99 9.78 -12.62 2.25
N GLU A 100 8.54 -12.58 2.74
CA GLU A 100 7.34 -12.62 1.91
C GLU A 100 7.19 -11.32 1.12
N SER A 101 7.40 -10.17 1.75
CA SER A 101 7.37 -8.86 1.07
C SER A 101 8.38 -8.75 -0.05
N ARG A 102 9.61 -9.25 0.19
CA ARG A 102 10.69 -9.27 -0.80
C ARG A 102 10.35 -10.19 -1.96
N SER A 103 9.86 -11.40 -1.69
CA SER A 103 9.48 -12.31 -2.78
C SER A 103 8.23 -11.85 -3.53
N LEU A 104 7.31 -11.12 -2.88
CA LEU A 104 6.17 -10.49 -3.54
C LEU A 104 6.63 -9.40 -4.50
N LEU A 105 7.59 -8.55 -4.10
CA LEU A 105 8.19 -7.56 -5.01
C LEU A 105 8.76 -8.22 -6.27
N ASP A 106 9.55 -9.28 -6.11
CA ASP A 106 10.17 -9.99 -7.24
C ASP A 106 9.11 -10.66 -8.13
N ALA A 107 8.09 -11.27 -7.53
CA ALA A 107 7.00 -11.90 -8.27
C ALA A 107 6.22 -10.88 -9.11
N VAL A 108 5.80 -9.75 -8.52
CA VAL A 108 5.07 -8.68 -9.21
C VAL A 108 5.91 -8.08 -10.34
N LYS A 109 7.22 -7.89 -10.11
CA LYS A 109 8.14 -7.37 -11.13
C LYS A 109 8.20 -8.25 -12.37
N VAL A 110 8.18 -9.57 -12.18
CA VAL A 110 8.27 -10.59 -13.25
C VAL A 110 6.95 -10.73 -13.99
N THR A 111 5.85 -10.91 -13.27
CA THR A 111 4.54 -11.21 -13.89
C THR A 111 3.87 -9.95 -14.39
N ARG A 112 3.75 -8.94 -13.52
CA ARG A 112 2.97 -7.70 -13.72
C ARG A 112 1.48 -7.92 -14.04
N ASP A 113 1.03 -9.17 -13.98
CA ASP A 113 -0.35 -9.61 -14.18
C ASP A 113 -1.01 -9.82 -12.82
N ASP A 114 -2.27 -9.41 -12.70
CA ASP A 114 -3.07 -9.45 -11.46
C ASP A 114 -3.53 -10.86 -11.10
N GLN A 115 -2.58 -11.78 -10.94
CA GLN A 115 -2.84 -13.15 -10.52
C GLN A 115 -3.54 -13.15 -9.15
N PRO A 116 -4.64 -13.90 -8.98
CA PRO A 116 -5.44 -13.89 -7.75
C PRO A 116 -4.62 -14.18 -6.48
N GLU A 117 -3.62 -15.06 -6.59
CA GLU A 117 -2.74 -15.44 -5.49
C GLU A 117 -1.84 -14.27 -5.06
N LEU A 118 -1.30 -13.51 -6.01
CA LEU A 118 -0.48 -12.33 -5.73
C LEU A 118 -1.32 -11.18 -5.15
N LEU A 119 -2.53 -10.97 -5.67
CA LEU A 119 -3.47 -10.00 -5.10
C LEU A 119 -3.81 -10.35 -3.64
N SER A 120 -4.02 -11.63 -3.36
CA SER A 120 -4.27 -12.13 -2.02
C SER A 120 -3.07 -11.87 -1.10
N ARG A 121 -1.84 -12.09 -1.58
CA ARG A 121 -0.61 -11.77 -0.83
C ARG A 121 -0.48 -10.27 -0.54
N GLN A 122 -0.75 -9.40 -1.52
CA GLN A 122 -0.75 -7.95 -1.34
C GLN A 122 -1.76 -7.51 -0.26
N ARG A 123 -2.98 -8.02 -0.31
CA ARG A 123 -4.02 -7.70 0.68
C ARG A 123 -3.71 -8.25 2.07
N ASN A 124 -3.10 -9.43 2.15
CA ASN A 124 -2.64 -9.99 3.42
C ASN A 124 -1.47 -9.20 4.02
N GLU A 125 -0.54 -8.72 3.19
CA GLU A 125 0.55 -7.83 3.62
C GLU A 125 -0.03 -6.52 4.20
N TRP A 126 -0.99 -5.89 3.49
CA TRP A 126 -1.70 -4.72 4.01
C TRP A 126 -2.40 -5.01 5.33
N LYS A 127 -3.11 -6.14 5.44
CA LYS A 127 -3.85 -6.53 6.65
C LYS A 127 -2.91 -6.70 7.84
N LYS A 128 -1.79 -7.40 7.65
CA LYS A 128 -0.76 -7.57 8.69
C LYS A 128 -0.26 -6.21 9.18
N LEU A 129 0.06 -5.30 8.25
CA LEU A 129 0.53 -3.96 8.59
C LEU A 129 -0.53 -3.16 9.36
N TRP A 130 -1.80 -3.23 8.95
CA TRP A 130 -2.91 -2.57 9.63
C TRP A 130 -3.05 -2.98 11.10
N GLU A 131 -2.82 -4.27 11.39
CA GLU A 131 -2.90 -4.84 12.74
C GLU A 131 -1.68 -4.50 13.61
N THR A 132 -0.53 -4.20 12.99
CA THR A 132 0.74 -3.97 13.70
C THR A 132 1.24 -2.52 13.74
N ALA A 133 0.70 -1.63 12.90
CA ALA A 133 1.04 -0.21 12.83
C ALA A 133 0.32 0.66 13.85
#